data_AF-A0A9X1QLL2-F1
#
_entry.id   AF-A0A9X1QLL2-F1
#
_cell.length_a   1.000
_cell.length_b   1.000
_cell.length_c   1.000
_cell.angle_alpha   90.00
_cell.angle_beta   90.00
_cell.angle_gamma   90.00
#
_symmetry.space_group_name_H-M   'P 1'
#
loop_
_entity.id
_entity.type
_entity.pdbx_description
1 polymer ?
#
loop_
_entity_poly.entity_id
_entity_poly.type
_entity_poly.pdbx_seq_one_letter_code
_entity_poly.pdbx_strand_id
1 'polypeptide(L)'
;CAGLYGSVCSGAAVASGAPMPKWRSKSRWTLTMPSGVAVSLGWRHVGKVKAETLDSAGTLQGEFPLDPGLHIKAQNYFDLATTYTFGDHYNFRLGVNNILDNDPPLVTGGSAVLGGSNLCPAGPCNGNTYPGTWDALGRYIYAGVTLDF
;
A
#
# COMPACT_ATOMS: atom_id res chain seq x y z
N CYS A 1 2.70 -6.26 -17.47
CA CYS A 1 2.93 -5.98 -16.04
C CYS A 1 1.80 -6.38 -15.09
N ALA A 2 0.67 -6.95 -15.54
CA ALA A 2 -0.40 -7.37 -14.62
C ALA A 2 0.06 -8.51 -13.68
N GLY A 3 0.01 -8.28 -12.38
CA GLY A 3 0.52 -9.16 -11.32
C GLY A 3 2.02 -9.05 -11.08
N LEU A 4 2.71 -8.08 -11.69
CA LEU A 4 4.15 -7.90 -11.60
C LEU A 4 4.50 -6.61 -10.84
N TYR A 5 5.72 -6.58 -10.33
CA TYR A 5 6.36 -5.37 -9.81
C TYR A 5 7.87 -5.43 -10.05
N GLY A 6 8.52 -4.27 -10.09
CA GLY A 6 9.96 -4.17 -10.29
C GLY A 6 10.37 -2.88 -11.00
N SER A 7 11.59 -2.85 -11.53
CA SER A 7 12.17 -1.67 -12.15
C SER A 7 11.42 -1.21 -13.41
N VAL A 8 10.95 -2.16 -14.23
CA VAL A 8 10.21 -1.88 -15.46
C VAL A 8 8.72 -1.69 -15.18
N CYS A 9 8.11 -2.61 -14.43
CA CYS A 9 6.67 -2.68 -14.19
C CYS A 9 6.15 -1.77 -13.08
N SER A 10 7.04 -1.16 -12.29
CA SER A 10 6.69 -0.18 -11.26
C SER A 10 7.53 1.09 -11.33
N GLY A 11 8.57 1.17 -12.18
CA GLY A 11 9.42 2.34 -12.36
C GLY A 11 9.06 3.19 -13.59
N ALA A 12 9.97 4.06 -14.02
CA ALA A 12 9.71 5.07 -15.05
C ALA A 12 9.40 4.52 -16.47
N ALA A 13 9.70 3.25 -16.73
CA ALA A 13 9.48 2.63 -18.04
C ALA A 13 7.99 2.41 -18.36
N VAL A 14 7.13 2.35 -17.34
CA VAL A 14 5.67 2.30 -17.50
C VAL A 14 5.01 3.29 -16.55
N ALA A 15 3.89 3.89 -16.95
CA ALA A 15 3.17 4.89 -16.15
C ALA A 15 2.45 4.32 -14.89
N SER A 16 2.93 3.21 -14.32
CA SER A 16 2.27 2.58 -13.17
C SER A 16 2.71 3.18 -11.84
N GLY A 17 3.97 3.65 -11.71
CA GLY A 17 4.52 4.27 -10.50
C GLY A 17 4.32 3.45 -9.22
N ALA A 18 3.98 2.17 -9.32
CA ALA A 18 3.58 1.30 -8.21
C ALA A 18 3.49 -0.17 -8.66
N PRO A 19 3.56 -1.13 -7.73
CA PRO A 19 3.22 -2.53 -7.97
C PRO A 19 1.83 -2.70 -8.57
N MET A 20 1.70 -3.59 -9.54
CA MET A 20 0.47 -3.78 -10.32
C MET A 20 -0.18 -5.14 -10.02
N PRO A 21 -0.89 -5.32 -8.90
CA PRO A 21 -1.62 -6.55 -8.65
C PRO A 21 -2.70 -6.76 -9.70
N LYS A 22 -3.02 -8.01 -10.02
CA LYS A 22 -4.13 -8.34 -10.92
C LYS A 22 -5.49 -7.88 -10.37
N TRP A 23 -5.58 -7.74 -9.05
CA TRP A 23 -6.78 -7.32 -8.36
C TRP A 23 -6.44 -6.39 -7.20
N ARG A 24 -7.16 -5.28 -7.11
CA ARG A 24 -7.09 -4.32 -5.99
C ARG A 24 -8.50 -3.82 -5.73
N SER A 25 -8.88 -3.72 -4.46
CA SER A 25 -10.21 -3.26 -4.07
C SER A 25 -10.15 -2.30 -2.91
N LYS A 26 -11.08 -1.36 -2.89
CA LYS A 26 -11.31 -0.46 -1.77
C LYS A 26 -12.81 -0.36 -1.53
N SER A 27 -13.21 -0.61 -0.29
CA SER A 27 -14.59 -0.48 0.14
C SER A 27 -14.63 0.34 1.42
N ARG A 28 -15.70 1.12 1.61
CA ARG A 28 -15.92 1.86 2.85
C ARG A 28 -17.39 1.74 3.22
N TRP A 29 -17.63 1.34 4.44
CA TRP A 29 -18.96 1.32 5.05
C TRP A 29 -19.01 2.37 6.13
N THR A 30 -20.05 3.21 6.12
CA THR A 30 -20.24 4.26 7.11
C THR A 30 -21.61 4.10 7.74
N LEU A 31 -21.64 4.03 9.06
CA LEU A 31 -22.86 4.11 9.86
C LEU A 31 -22.92 5.49 10.49
N THR A 32 -23.95 6.26 10.15
CA THR A 32 -24.22 7.58 10.75
C THR A 32 -25.40 7.44 11.71
N MET A 33 -25.20 7.84 12.95
CA MET A 33 -26.22 7.79 13.99
C MET A 33 -26.92 9.15 14.12
N PRO A 34 -28.20 9.18 14.55
CA PRO A 34 -28.91 10.43 14.82
C PRO A 34 -28.24 11.32 15.89
N SER A 35 -27.38 10.74 16.74
CA SER A 35 -26.63 11.44 17.78
C SER A 35 -25.49 12.33 17.27
N GLY A 36 -25.26 12.40 15.94
CA GLY A 36 -24.13 13.15 15.36
C GLY A 36 -22.81 12.37 15.35
N VAL A 37 -22.82 11.11 15.79
CA VAL A 37 -21.68 10.18 15.67
C VAL A 37 -21.75 9.46 14.32
N ALA A 38 -20.62 9.40 13.61
CA ALA A 38 -20.47 8.51 12.47
C ALA A 38 -19.25 7.60 12.65
N VAL A 39 -19.42 6.32 12.32
CA VAL A 39 -18.36 5.32 12.35
C VAL A 39 -18.17 4.77 10.94
N SER A 40 -16.94 4.74 10.46
CA SER A 40 -16.57 4.19 9.17
C SER A 40 -15.57 3.07 9.29
N LEU A 41 -15.85 1.96 8.61
CA LEU A 41 -14.91 0.88 8.36
C LEU A 41 -14.45 0.94 6.90
N GLY A 42 -13.16 1.09 6.67
CA GLY A 42 -12.52 0.94 5.38
C GLY A 42 -11.90 -0.44 5.25
N TRP A 43 -12.04 -1.06 4.08
CA TRP A 43 -11.29 -2.25 3.68
C TRP A 43 -10.50 -1.96 2.41
N ARG A 44 -9.19 -2.23 2.43
CA ARG A 44 -8.31 -2.16 1.27
C ARG A 44 -7.69 -3.53 1.02
N HIS A 45 -7.90 -4.07 -0.17
CA HIS A 45 -7.28 -5.30 -0.63
C HIS A 45 -6.22 -5.01 -1.69
N VAL A 46 -5.01 -5.49 -1.47
CA VAL A 46 -3.93 -5.49 -2.46
C VAL A 46 -3.64 -6.94 -2.82
N GLY A 47 -3.89 -7.33 -4.07
CA GLY A 47 -3.64 -8.69 -4.54
C GLY A 47 -2.17 -9.05 -4.55
N LYS A 48 -1.88 -10.36 -4.68
CA LYS A 48 -0.51 -10.85 -4.79
C LYS A 48 0.20 -10.29 -6.03
N VAL A 49 1.50 -10.03 -5.89
CA VAL A 49 2.39 -9.66 -6.99
C VAL A 49 3.65 -10.52 -6.95
N LYS A 50 4.25 -10.75 -8.12
CA LYS A 50 5.56 -11.40 -8.25
C LYS A 50 6.57 -10.42 -8.82
N ALA A 51 7.85 -10.61 -8.51
CA ALA A 51 8.92 -9.87 -9.14
C ALA A 51 8.88 -10.06 -10.66
N GLU A 52 9.06 -8.98 -11.43
CA GLU A 52 9.10 -9.03 -12.90
C GLU A 52 10.26 -9.88 -13.42
N THR A 53 11.32 -10.02 -12.63
CA THR A 53 12.50 -10.84 -12.89
C THR A 53 12.20 -12.33 -13.00
N LEU A 54 11.05 -12.76 -12.47
CA LEU A 54 10.53 -14.13 -12.59
C LEU A 54 9.61 -14.31 -13.80
N ASP A 55 9.44 -13.29 -14.63
CA ASP A 55 8.64 -13.39 -15.84
C ASP A 55 9.45 -14.02 -16.98
N SER A 56 8.78 -14.78 -17.85
CA SER A 56 9.41 -15.47 -18.98
C SER A 56 9.66 -14.55 -20.17
N ALA A 57 9.16 -13.31 -20.13
CA ALA A 57 9.50 -12.31 -21.14
C ALA A 57 10.98 -11.92 -21.01
N GLY A 58 11.77 -12.12 -22.07
CA GLY A 58 13.22 -11.88 -22.04
C GLY A 58 13.64 -10.43 -21.74
N THR A 59 12.73 -9.46 -21.86
CA THR A 59 12.97 -8.06 -21.47
C THR A 59 12.79 -7.79 -19.98
N LEU A 60 12.14 -8.70 -19.25
CA LEU A 60 11.88 -8.59 -17.81
C LEU A 60 12.65 -9.62 -16.99
N GLN A 61 13.01 -10.75 -17.59
CA GLN A 61 13.68 -11.85 -16.92
C GLN A 61 15.02 -11.41 -16.32
N GLY A 62 15.19 -11.67 -15.02
CA GLY A 62 16.45 -11.46 -14.33
C GLY A 62 17.30 -12.73 -14.38
N GLU A 63 18.60 -12.57 -14.59
CA GLU A 63 19.54 -13.70 -14.59
C GLU A 63 19.72 -14.28 -13.17
N PHE A 64 19.60 -13.43 -12.15
CA PHE A 64 19.74 -13.78 -10.74
C PHE A 64 18.63 -13.16 -9.89
N PRO A 65 17.48 -13.84 -9.71
CA PRO A 65 16.41 -13.36 -8.85
C PRO A 65 16.86 -13.41 -7.37
N LEU A 66 16.88 -12.25 -6.71
CA LEU A 66 17.25 -12.12 -5.30
C LEU A 66 15.99 -12.00 -4.42
N ASP A 67 15.99 -12.70 -3.29
CA ASP A 67 14.98 -12.60 -2.23
C ASP A 67 15.58 -11.82 -1.04
N PRO A 68 14.81 -11.03 -0.26
CA PRO A 68 13.36 -10.97 -0.17
C PRO A 68 12.67 -10.23 -1.33
N GLY A 69 11.42 -10.61 -1.59
CA GLY A 69 10.49 -9.87 -2.47
C GLY A 69 10.05 -10.66 -3.70
N LEU A 70 10.64 -11.81 -4.01
CA LEU A 70 10.32 -12.55 -5.23
C LEU A 70 8.81 -12.82 -5.39
N HIS A 71 8.13 -13.07 -4.27
CA HIS A 71 6.68 -13.16 -4.20
C HIS A 71 6.15 -12.36 -3.02
N ILE A 72 5.25 -11.42 -3.29
CA ILE A 72 4.53 -10.68 -2.26
C ILE A 72 3.11 -11.23 -2.20
N LYS A 73 2.73 -11.73 -1.02
CA LYS A 73 1.38 -12.25 -0.75
C LYS A 73 0.35 -11.12 -0.79
N ALA A 74 -0.90 -11.48 -1.04
CA ALA A 74 -1.99 -10.51 -0.95
C ALA A 74 -2.12 -10.00 0.50
N GLN A 75 -2.44 -8.72 0.66
CA GLN A 75 -2.63 -8.08 1.96
C GLN A 75 -4.00 -7.41 2.05
N ASN A 76 -4.60 -7.47 3.24
CA ASN A 76 -5.89 -6.85 3.55
C ASN A 76 -5.71 -5.88 4.71
N TYR A 77 -6.03 -4.62 4.46
CA TYR A 77 -6.03 -3.59 5.48
C TYR A 77 -7.45 -3.25 5.89
N PHE A 78 -7.65 -3.11 7.19
CA PHE A 78 -8.88 -2.57 7.75
C PHE A 78 -8.54 -1.28 8.47
N ASP A 79 -9.29 -0.24 8.15
CA ASP A 79 -9.11 1.11 8.68
C ASP A 79 -10.40 1.50 9.40
N LEU A 80 -10.31 2.02 10.62
CA LEU A 80 -11.46 2.47 11.39
C LEU A 80 -11.38 3.97 11.60
N ALA A 81 -12.51 4.67 11.42
CA ALA A 81 -12.61 6.09 11.73
C ALA A 81 -13.93 6.38 12.43
N THR A 82 -13.88 7.27 13.40
CA THR A 82 -15.05 7.79 14.12
C THR A 82 -15.00 9.31 14.03
N THR A 83 -16.13 9.90 13.68
CA THR A 83 -16.35 11.36 13.76
C THR A 83 -17.50 11.65 14.69
N TYR A 84 -17.40 12.75 15.42
CA TYR A 84 -18.45 13.22 16.30
C TYR A 84 -18.59 14.73 16.16
N THR A 85 -19.76 15.16 15.72
CA THR A 85 -20.11 16.58 15.68
C THR A 85 -20.86 16.94 16.96
N PHE A 86 -20.34 17.91 17.71
CA PHE A 86 -20.95 18.42 18.93
C PHE A 86 -21.36 19.88 18.77
N GLY A 87 -22.65 20.15 18.89
CA GLY A 87 -23.22 21.46 18.55
C GLY A 87 -22.97 21.83 17.09
N ASP A 88 -23.01 23.12 16.79
CA ASP A 88 -22.85 23.63 15.43
C ASP A 88 -21.39 24.00 15.08
N HIS A 89 -20.46 23.87 16.04
CA HIS A 89 -19.13 24.47 15.94
C HIS A 89 -17.96 23.49 16.13
N TYR A 90 -18.17 22.27 16.62
CA TYR A 90 -17.08 21.34 16.95
C TYR A 90 -17.22 20.01 16.23
N ASN A 91 -16.16 19.61 15.51
CA ASN A 91 -16.06 18.31 14.87
C ASN A 91 -14.82 17.57 15.36
N PHE A 92 -15.03 16.46 16.06
CA PHE A 92 -13.98 15.58 16.54
C PHE A 92 -13.80 14.42 15.58
N ARG A 93 -12.55 14.05 15.30
CA ARG A 93 -12.20 12.87 14.51
C ARG A 93 -11.14 12.04 15.22
N LEU A 94 -11.39 10.73 15.27
CA LEU A 94 -10.44 9.73 15.74
C LEU A 94 -10.38 8.62 14.69
N GLY A 95 -9.22 8.04 14.46
CA GLY A 95 -9.13 6.87 13.60
C GLY A 95 -7.83 6.11 13.72
N VAL A 96 -7.83 4.94 13.13
CA VAL A 96 -6.70 4.04 13.04
C VAL A 96 -6.68 3.40 11.66
N ASN A 97 -5.56 3.53 10.96
CA ASN A 97 -5.30 2.81 9.72
C ASN A 97 -4.52 1.53 10.04
N ASN A 98 -4.75 0.47 9.25
CA ASN A 98 -4.08 -0.81 9.40
C ASN A 98 -4.26 -1.40 10.83
N ILE A 99 -5.51 -1.62 11.25
CA ILE A 99 -5.81 -2.14 12.60
C ILE A 99 -5.17 -3.50 12.89
N LEU A 100 -4.91 -4.29 11.84
CA LEU A 100 -4.27 -5.61 11.93
C LEU A 100 -2.74 -5.54 12.04
N ASP A 101 -2.16 -4.35 11.92
CA ASP A 101 -0.71 -4.13 12.01
C ASP A 101 0.10 -4.94 10.99
N ASN A 102 -0.37 -4.97 9.75
CA ASN A 102 0.37 -5.61 8.68
C ASN A 102 1.67 -4.87 8.41
N ASP A 103 2.79 -5.58 8.44
CA ASP A 103 4.07 -5.04 8.02
C ASP A 103 4.14 -4.85 6.49
N PRO A 104 4.82 -3.80 6.02
CA PRO A 104 5.09 -3.61 4.60
C PRO A 104 6.01 -4.73 4.09
N PRO A 105 5.77 -5.28 2.89
CA PRO A 105 6.66 -6.27 2.31
C PRO A 105 8.02 -5.63 1.98
N LEU A 106 9.09 -6.32 2.37
CA LEU A 106 10.44 -5.93 2.02
C LEU A 106 10.85 -6.53 0.68
N VAL A 107 11.54 -5.73 -0.13
CA VAL A 107 12.02 -6.11 -1.46
C VAL A 107 13.51 -5.82 -1.58
N THR A 108 14.21 -6.62 -2.39
CA THR A 108 15.62 -6.38 -2.68
C THR A 108 15.86 -5.07 -3.45
N GLY A 109 16.87 -4.30 -3.03
CA GLY A 109 17.38 -3.15 -3.75
C GLY A 109 18.33 -3.49 -4.91
N GLY A 110 18.54 -4.78 -5.16
CA GLY A 110 19.47 -5.28 -6.17
C GLY A 110 20.92 -5.29 -5.72
N SER A 111 21.78 -5.78 -6.61
CA SER A 111 23.23 -5.88 -6.45
C SER A 111 23.94 -5.15 -7.58
N ALA A 112 25.03 -4.45 -7.25
CA ALA A 112 25.87 -3.75 -8.24
C ALA A 112 26.59 -4.71 -9.21
N VAL A 113 26.66 -6.00 -8.88
CA VAL A 113 27.39 -7.02 -9.67
C VAL A 113 26.42 -7.93 -10.45
N LEU A 114 25.14 -7.96 -10.07
CA LEU A 114 24.13 -8.82 -10.70
C LEU A 114 23.11 -7.96 -11.45
N GLY A 115 23.23 -7.92 -12.78
CA GLY A 115 22.27 -7.23 -13.65
C GLY A 115 20.85 -7.78 -13.46
N GLY A 116 19.85 -6.90 -13.56
CA GLY A 116 18.44 -7.30 -13.46
C GLY A 116 18.01 -7.81 -12.08
N SER A 117 18.77 -7.54 -11.01
CA SER A 117 18.44 -7.96 -9.65
C SER A 117 17.67 -6.90 -8.83
N ASN A 118 17.54 -5.68 -9.35
CA ASN A 118 16.89 -4.58 -8.63
C ASN A 118 15.35 -4.65 -8.72
N LEU A 119 14.69 -4.82 -7.56
CA LEU A 119 13.24 -4.77 -7.42
C LEU A 119 12.74 -3.50 -6.73
N CYS A 120 13.63 -2.54 -6.43
CA CYS A 120 13.33 -1.29 -5.76
C CYS A 120 13.80 -0.10 -6.63
N PRO A 121 13.06 0.26 -7.70
CA PRO A 121 13.42 1.42 -8.51
C PRO A 121 13.28 2.72 -7.74
N ALA A 122 14.15 3.69 -8.08
CA ALA A 122 14.12 5.03 -7.50
C ALA A 122 12.78 5.72 -7.79
N GLY A 123 12.20 6.35 -6.77
CA GLY A 123 10.90 7.01 -6.81
C GLY A 123 9.85 6.23 -6.03
N PRO A 124 9.20 5.21 -6.62
CA PRO A 124 8.06 4.54 -6.00
C PRO A 124 8.44 3.55 -4.90
N CYS A 125 9.70 3.09 -4.89
CA CYS A 125 10.25 2.29 -3.79
C CYS A 125 11.15 3.16 -2.90
N ASN A 126 10.98 3.04 -1.59
CA ASN A 126 11.78 3.74 -0.57
C ASN A 126 11.87 2.85 0.68
N GLY A 127 13.06 2.76 1.29
CA GLY A 127 13.28 1.93 2.47
C GLY A 127 13.02 0.44 2.21
N ASN A 128 13.34 -0.04 1.00
CA ASN A 128 13.12 -1.42 0.55
C ASN A 128 11.65 -1.85 0.58
N THR A 129 10.71 -0.91 0.46
CA THR A 129 9.29 -1.21 0.26
C THR A 129 8.63 -0.17 -0.64
N TYR A 130 7.34 -0.35 -0.97
CA TYR A 130 6.57 0.60 -1.76
C TYR A 130 5.53 1.32 -0.88
N PRO A 131 5.91 2.45 -0.24
CA PRO A 131 5.06 3.14 0.74
C PRO A 131 3.75 3.71 0.15
N GLY A 132 3.68 3.91 -1.17
CA GLY A 132 2.43 4.30 -1.85
C GLY A 132 1.43 3.15 -2.03
N THR A 133 1.86 1.89 -1.87
CA THR A 133 1.02 0.70 -2.05
C THR A 133 0.71 -0.01 -0.75
N TRP A 134 1.72 -0.17 0.12
CA TRP A 134 1.60 -0.78 1.44
C TRP A 134 1.89 0.24 2.54
N ASP A 135 1.25 0.07 3.70
CA ASP A 135 1.40 0.99 4.82
C ASP A 135 2.77 0.82 5.48
N ALA A 136 3.73 1.68 5.12
CA ALA A 136 5.14 1.54 5.54
C ALA A 136 5.39 1.70 7.05
N LEU A 137 4.48 2.34 7.77
CA LEU A 137 4.57 2.57 9.21
C LEU A 137 3.79 1.54 10.04
N GLY A 138 3.19 0.52 9.40
CA GLY A 138 2.29 -0.39 10.09
C GLY A 138 1.01 0.31 10.53
N ARG A 139 0.59 0.10 11.78
CA ARG A 139 -0.60 0.75 12.37
C ARG A 139 -0.39 2.23 12.66
N TYR A 140 -1.31 3.06 12.17
CA TYR A 140 -1.25 4.52 12.36
C TYR A 140 -2.53 5.06 13.02
N ILE A 141 -2.38 5.65 14.21
CA ILE A 141 -3.49 6.23 14.99
C ILE A 141 -3.44 7.76 14.85
N TYR A 142 -4.60 8.38 14.64
CA TYR A 142 -4.72 9.82 14.50
C TYR A 142 -5.96 10.35 15.20
N ALA A 143 -5.87 11.57 15.72
CA ALA A 143 -6.99 12.31 16.28
C ALA A 143 -6.91 13.78 15.87
N GLY A 144 -8.05 14.47 15.80
CA GLY A 144 -8.12 15.89 15.48
C GLY A 144 -9.44 16.51 15.89
N VAL A 145 -9.44 17.83 16.02
CA VAL A 145 -10.65 18.63 16.24
C VAL A 145 -10.67 19.79 15.26
N THR A 146 -11.84 20.12 14.73
CA THR A 146 -12.08 21.29 13.89
C THR A 146 -13.11 22.18 14.57
N LEU A 147 -12.86 23.49 14.56
CA LEU A 147 -13.77 24.53 15.02
C LEU A 147 -14.28 25.32 13.80
N ASP A 148 -15.60 25.34 13.60
CA ASP A 148 -16.25 26.13 12.54
C ASP A 148 -16.95 27.35 13.17
N PHE A 149 -16.71 28.56 12.62
CA PHE A 149 -17.17 29.86 13.12
C PHE A 149 -18.08 30.60 12.12
#